data_AF-A0A381YHW9-F1
#
_entry.id   AF-A0A381YHW9-F1
#
_cell.length_a   1.000
_cell.length_b   1.000
_cell.length_c   1.000
_cell.angle_alpha   90.00
_cell.angle_beta   90.00
_cell.angle_gamma   90.00
#
_symmetry.space_group_name_H-M   'P 1'
#
loop_
_entity.id
_entity.type
_entity.pdbx_description
1 polymer ?
#
loop_
_entity_poly.entity_id
_entity_poly.type
_entity_poly.pdbx_seq_one_letter_code
_entity_poly.pdbx_strand_id
1 'polypeptide(L)' 'MTWSPLHYRICYDIRFSELYASLSEKKADIITIPAAFTLETGKDHWEILCRTRAVETQTYVLAAAQFGSHFN' A
#
# COMPACT_ATOMS: atom_id res chain seq x y z
N MET A 1 -17.83 1.32 19.18
CA MET A 1 -16.54 1.59 18.51
C MET A 1 -16.29 0.42 17.56
N THR A 2 -16.85 0.46 16.36
CA THR A 2 -16.64 -0.56 15.33
C THR A 2 -15.43 -0.15 14.52
N TRP A 3 -14.44 -1.03 14.37
CA TRP A 3 -13.31 -0.79 13.49
C TRP A 3 -13.83 -0.53 12.08
N SER A 4 -13.42 0.57 11.47
CA SER A 4 -13.70 0.91 10.07
C SER A 4 -13.22 -0.25 9.17
N PRO A 5 -13.91 -0.59 8.06
CA PRO A 5 -13.48 -1.68 7.19
C PRO A 5 -12.05 -1.46 6.69
N LEU A 6 -11.16 -2.38 7.08
CA LEU A 6 -9.76 -2.39 6.68
C LEU A 6 -9.64 -2.89 5.25
N HIS A 7 -9.03 -2.11 4.36
CA HIS A 7 -8.74 -2.53 3.00
C HIS A 7 -7.28 -2.92 2.87
N TYR A 8 -7.00 -4.01 2.15
CA TYR A 8 -5.65 -4.50 1.96
C TYR A 8 -5.30 -4.66 0.48
N ARG A 9 -4.03 -4.46 0.18
CA ARG A 9 -3.37 -4.69 -1.11
C ARG A 9 -2.04 -5.37 -0.85
N ILE A 10 -1.53 -6.13 -1.80
CA ILE A 10 -0.32 -6.93 -1.58
C ILE A 10 0.77 -6.47 -2.53
N CYS A 11 1.88 -5.99 -1.97
CA CYS A 11 3.14 -5.68 -2.65
C CYS A 11 2.97 -5.03 -4.04
N TYR A 12 2.92 -5.86 -5.08
CA TYR A 12 2.87 -5.45 -6.49
C TYR A 12 1.60 -4.66 -6.87
N ASP A 13 0.50 -4.88 -6.14
CA ASP A 13 -0.78 -4.19 -6.35
C ASP A 13 -0.66 -2.67 -6.31
N ILE A 14 0.30 -2.14 -5.54
CA ILE A 14 0.52 -0.70 -5.38
C ILE A 14 0.79 0.04 -6.70
N ARG A 15 1.19 -0.70 -7.74
CA ARG A 15 1.46 -0.17 -9.08
C ARG A 15 0.19 0.16 -9.87
N PHE A 16 -0.97 -0.41 -9.51
CA PHE A 16 -2.21 -0.28 -10.27
C PHE A 16 -3.18 0.69 -9.56
N SER A 17 -3.29 1.91 -10.06
CA SER A 17 -4.16 2.97 -9.50
C SER A 17 -5.64 2.55 -9.44
N GLU A 18 -6.09 1.78 -10.42
CA GLU A 18 -7.48 1.37 -10.59
C GLU A 18 -7.95 0.50 -9.41
N LEU A 19 -7.04 -0.26 -8.81
CA LEU A 19 -7.32 -1.07 -7.62
C LEU A 19 -7.62 -0.21 -6.39
N TYR A 20 -7.17 1.05 -6.36
CA TYR A 20 -7.35 1.99 -5.25
C TYR A 20 -8.52 2.94 -5.47
N ALA A 21 -8.88 3.22 -6.73
CA ALA A 21 -10.04 4.05 -7.07
C ALA A 21 -11.34 3.52 -6.43
N SER A 22 -11.58 2.20 -6.50
CA SER A 22 -12.76 1.59 -5.85
C SER A 22 -12.70 1.59 -4.32
N LEU A 23 -11.54 1.85 -3.72
CA LEU A 23 -11.37 1.89 -2.26
C LEU A 23 -11.66 3.29 -1.69
N SER A 24 -11.38 4.35 -2.45
CA SER A 24 -11.69 5.73 -2.01
C SER A 24 -13.20 5.93 -1.83
N GLU A 25 -14.01 5.33 -2.70
CA GLU A 25 -15.48 5.37 -2.61
C GLU A 25 -16.04 4.67 -1.35
N LYS A 26 -15.29 3.71 -0.80
CA LYS A 26 -15.74 2.87 0.33
C LYS A 26 -15.51 3.51 1.71
N LYS A 27 -15.08 4.77 1.76
CA LYS A 27 -14.82 5.53 3.01
C LYS A 27 -13.88 4.79 3.97
N ALA A 28 -12.85 4.17 3.43
CA ALA A 28 -11.80 3.55 4.24
C ALA A 28 -10.99 4.63 4.95
N ASP A 29 -10.68 4.45 6.24
CA ASP A 29 -9.73 5.35 6.90
C ASP A 29 -8.27 4.90 6.67
N ILE A 30 -8.08 3.60 6.43
CA ILE A 30 -6.76 2.95 6.37
C ILE A 30 -6.72 1.92 5.24
N ILE A 31 -5.62 1.94 4.48
CA ILE A 31 -5.23 0.91 3.52
C ILE A 31 -3.93 0.26 3.97
N THR A 32 -3.89 -1.07 4.07
CA THR A 32 -2.68 -1.83 4.40
C THR A 32 -2.02 -2.41 3.16
N ILE A 33 -0.69 -2.36 3.12
CA ILE A 33 0.13 -2.86 2.00
C ILE A 33 1.31 -3.68 2.54
N PRO A 34 1.09 -4.93 2.99
CA PRO A 34 2.20 -5.85 3.22
C PRO A 34 2.99 -6.07 1.93
N ALA A 35 4.31 -5.95 1.99
CA ALA A 35 5.16 -5.98 0.81
C ALA A 35 6.52 -6.67 1.02
N ALA A 36 7.06 -7.16 -0.09
CA ALA A 36 8.42 -7.66 -0.22
C ALA A 36 8.98 -7.13 -1.54
N PHE A 37 9.25 -5.82 -1.58
CA PHE A 37 9.85 -5.20 -2.76
C PHE A 37 11.30 -5.64 -2.92
N THR A 38 11.75 -5.81 -4.16
CA THR A 38 13.19 -5.94 -4.42
C THR A 38 13.87 -4.62 -4.05
N LEU A 39 15.13 -4.69 -3.59
CA LEU A 39 15.87 -3.51 -3.15
C LEU A 39 15.93 -2.43 -4.24
N GLU A 40 16.28 -2.81 -5.47
CA GLU A 40 16.43 -1.89 -6.60
C GLU A 40 15.11 -1.20 -6.92
N THR A 41 14.02 -1.96 -6.97
CA THR A 41 12.69 -1.39 -7.22
C THR A 41 12.25 -0.51 -6.06
N GLY A 42 12.42 -1.00 -4.82
CA GLY A 42 11.93 -0.34 -3.62
C GLY A 42 12.60 0.99 -3.39
N LYS A 43 13.91 1.07 -3.66
CA LYS A 43 14.70 2.29 -3.55
C LYS A 43 14.09 3.46 -4.33
N ASP A 44 13.61 3.20 -5.56
CA ASP A 44 13.15 4.25 -6.45
C ASP A 44 11.62 4.43 -6.42
N HIS A 45 10.85 3.40 -6.08
CA HIS A 45 9.39 3.41 -6.22
C HIS A 45 8.60 3.33 -4.92
N TRP A 46 9.15 2.79 -3.83
CA TRP A 46 8.35 2.40 -2.67
C TRP A 46 7.67 3.59 -1.99
N GLU A 47 8.47 4.60 -1.60
CA GLU A 47 7.94 5.77 -0.90
C GLU A 47 6.95 6.55 -1.77
N ILE A 48 7.32 6.80 -3.03
CA ILE A 48 6.50 7.60 -3.93
C ILE A 48 5.16 6.91 -4.20
N LEU A 49 5.13 5.61 -4.44
CA LEU A 49 3.88 4.87 -4.65
C LEU A 49 3.02 4.85 -3.39
N CYS A 50 3.59 4.64 -2.20
CA CYS A 50 2.83 4.68 -0.94
C CYS A 50 2.18 6.05 -0.71
N ARG A 51 2.93 7.13 -0.91
CA ARG A 51 2.44 8.50 -0.73
C ARG A 51 1.37 8.84 -1.75
N THR A 52 1.57 8.47 -3.02
CA THR A 52 0.57 8.68 -4.07
C THR A 52 -0.74 8.00 -3.72
N ARG A 53 -0.72 6.74 -3.26
CA ARG A 53 -1.96 6.05 -2.85
C ARG A 53 -2.65 6.73 -1.68
N ALA A 54 -1.90 7.16 -0.66
CA ALA A 54 -2.48 7.88 0.47
C ALA A 54 -3.20 9.18 0.04
N VAL A 55 -2.61 9.92 -0.90
CA VAL A 55 -3.18 11.17 -1.42
C VAL A 55 -4.40 10.91 -2.29
N GLU A 56 -4.32 9.98 -3.23
CA GLU A 56 -5.42 9.66 -4.17
C GLU A 56 -6.66 9.11 -3.46
N THR A 57 -6.48 8.29 -2.42
CA THR A 57 -7.60 7.71 -1.68
C THR A 57 -8.03 8.54 -0.48
N GLN A 58 -7.26 9.57 -0.13
CA GLN A 58 -7.44 10.39 1.08
C GLN A 58 -7.47 9.53 2.36
N THR A 59 -6.61 8.50 2.41
CA THR A 59 -6.53 7.54 3.53
C THR A 59 -5.13 7.47 4.10
N TYR A 60 -4.99 6.92 5.31
CA TYR A 60 -3.69 6.48 5.79
C TYR A 60 -3.24 5.21 5.04
N VAL A 61 -1.94 5.12 4.77
CA VAL A 61 -1.34 3.91 4.17
C VAL A 61 -0.37 3.29 5.18
N LEU A 62 -0.65 2.04 5.55
CA LEU A 62 0.19 1.23 6.44
C LEU A 62 0.92 0.17 5.61
N ALA A 63 2.16 0.45 5.23
CA ALA A 63 2.90 -0.35 4.25
C ALA A 63 4.08 -1.09 4.92
N ALA A 64 3.78 -2.20 5.59
CA ALA A 64 4.81 -3.03 6.23
C ALA A 64 5.61 -3.81 5.18
N ALA A 65 6.93 -3.66 5.16
CA ALA A 65 7.79 -4.26 4.15
C ALA A 65 8.89 -5.15 4.76
N GLN A 66 9.26 -6.21 4.03
CA GLN A 66 10.47 -6.98 4.30
C GLN A 66 11.73 -6.19 3.94
N PHE A 67 12.83 -6.44 4.66
CA PHE A 67 14.15 -5.87 4.38
C PHE A 67 15.26 -6.86 4.74
N GLY A 68 16.41 -6.71 4.07
CA GLY A 68 17.61 -7.51 4.32
C GLY A 68 17.73 -8.72 3.41
N SER A 69 18.66 -9.61 3.76
CA SER A 69 18.91 -10.85 3.02
C SER A 69 17.97 -11.95 3.51
N HIS A 70 17.32 -12.64 2.58
CA HIS A 70 16.43 -13.75 2.85
C HIS A 70 16.87 -14.96 2.02
N PHE A 71 17.00 -16.11 2.66
CA PHE A 71 17.22 -17.38 1.98
C PHE A 71 15.84 -17.94 1.60
N ASN A 72 15.68 -18.36 0.34
CA ASN A 72 14.49 -19.08 -0.12
C ASN A 72 14.50 -20.54 0.37
#